data_AF-A0A424IIR4-F1
#
_entry.id   AF-A0A424IIR4-F1
#
_cell.length_a   1.000
_cell.length_b   1.000
_cell.length_c   1.000
_cell.angle_alpha   90.00
_cell.angle_beta   90.00
_cell.angle_gamma   90.00
#
_symmetry.space_group_name_H-M   'P 1'
#
loop_
_entity.id
_entity.type
_entity.pdbx_description
1 polymer ?
#
loop_
_entity_poly.entity_id
_entity_poly.type
_entity_poly.pdbx_seq_one_letter_code
_entity_poly.pdbx_strand_id
1 'polypeptide(L)' 'MYFGLSEEQSFFQDNVRKYLEEHATIDNIKHIASGDEKNLSAEIHQGLLNLGISGLLI' A
#
# COMPACT_ATOMS: atom_id res chain seq x y z
N MET A 1 -15.36 -26.31 -3.21
CA MET A 1 -14.33 -25.32 -3.55
C MET A 1 -14.46 -24.17 -2.57
N TYR A 2 -13.40 -23.85 -1.83
CA TYR A 2 -13.39 -22.64 -1.00
C TYR A 2 -13.10 -21.47 -1.92
N PHE A 3 -14.12 -20.65 -2.19
CA PHE A 3 -13.95 -19.39 -2.91
C PHE A 3 -13.44 -18.37 -1.89
N GLY A 4 -12.17 -18.02 -2.00
CA GLY A 4 -11.54 -17.08 -1.08
C GLY A 4 -10.07 -16.89 -1.41
N LEU A 5 -9.49 -15.87 -0.80
CA LEU A 5 -8.04 -15.69 -0.81
C LEU A 5 -7.38 -16.86 -0.06
N SER A 6 -6.18 -17.26 -0.48
CA SER A 6 -5.34 -18.10 0.36
C SER A 6 -4.99 -17.38 1.67
N GLU A 7 -4.50 -18.12 2.67
CA GLU A 7 -3.99 -17.51 3.91
C GLU A 7 -2.87 -16.51 3.62
N GLU A 8 -1.97 -16.84 2.70
CA GLU A 8 -0.88 -15.96 2.25
C GLU A 8 -1.42 -14.67 1.61
N GLN A 9 -2.40 -14.79 0.71
CA GLN A 9 -3.04 -13.63 0.08
C GLN A 9 -3.78 -12.75 1.09
N SER A 10 -4.41 -13.36 2.09
CA SER A 10 -5.14 -12.65 3.16
C SER A 10 -4.16 -11.92 4.08
N PHE A 11 -3.09 -12.61 4.51
CA PHE A 11 -2.00 -12.03 5.29
C PHE A 11 -1.37 -10.85 4.56
N PHE A 12 -1.10 -11.00 3.27
CA PHE A 12 -0.55 -9.92 2.46
C PHE A 12 -1.49 -8.71 2.39
N GLN A 13 -2.78 -8.95 2.10
CA GLN A 13 -3.79 -7.91 2.06
C GLN A 13 -3.83 -7.12 3.38
N ASP A 14 -3.77 -7.80 4.51
CA ASP A 14 -3.80 -7.15 5.83
C ASP A 14 -2.55 -6.30 6.08
N ASN A 15 -1.37 -6.74 5.64
CA ASN A 15 -0.14 -5.95 5.76
C ASN A 15 -0.18 -4.69 4.89
N VAL A 16 -0.65 -4.79 3.65
CA VAL A 16 -0.84 -3.62 2.78
C VAL A 16 -1.88 -2.67 3.34
N ARG A 17 -2.99 -3.19 3.88
CA ARG A 17 -4.04 -2.35 4.49
C ARG A 17 -3.46 -1.54 5.65
N LYS A 18 -2.78 -2.18 6.60
CA LYS A 18 -2.18 -1.50 7.76
C LYS A 18 -1.17 -0.43 7.33
N TYR A 19 -0.32 -0.75 6.37
CA TYR A 19 0.64 0.22 5.84
C TYR A 19 -0.04 1.45 5.24
N LEU A 20 -1.08 1.26 4.43
CA LEU A 20 -1.81 2.39 3.83
C LEU A 20 -2.59 3.19 4.87
N GLU A 21 -3.16 2.56 5.90
CA GLU A 21 -3.85 3.26 6.99
C GLU A 21 -2.88 4.16 7.78
N GLU A 22 -1.64 3.75 7.96
CA GLU A 22 -0.61 4.51 8.68
C GLU A 22 0.02 5.62 7.83
N HIS A 23 0.29 5.35 6.54
CA HIS A 23 1.09 6.23 5.70
C HIS A 23 0.29 7.03 4.66
N ALA A 24 -0.88 6.54 4.23
CA ALA A 24 -1.73 7.16 3.22
C ALA A 24 -2.99 7.79 3.82
N THR A 25 -2.81 8.56 4.89
CA THR A 25 -3.91 9.31 5.53
C THR A 25 -4.55 10.31 4.57
N ILE A 26 -5.79 10.74 4.85
CA ILE A 26 -6.51 11.72 4.01
C ILE A 26 -5.70 13.01 3.82
N ASP A 27 -4.98 13.46 4.85
CA ASP A 27 -4.17 14.67 4.78
C ASP A 27 -2.95 14.46 3.88
N ASN A 28 -2.24 13.34 4.03
CA ASN A 28 -1.13 12.97 3.15
C ASN A 28 -1.57 12.86 1.68
N ILE A 29 -2.74 12.27 1.42
CA ILE A 29 -3.30 12.17 0.07
C ILE A 29 -3.63 13.55 -0.51
N LYS A 30 -4.17 14.48 0.28
CA LYS A 30 -4.41 15.85 -0.16
C LYS A 30 -3.12 16.57 -0.53
N HIS A 31 -2.06 16.42 0.28
CA HIS A 31 -0.74 17.00 0.00
C HIS A 31 -0.10 16.44 -1.28
N ILE A 32 -0.26 15.15 -1.54
CA ILE A 32 0.18 14.54 -2.80
C ILE A 32 -0.62 15.11 -3.98
N ALA A 33 -1.93 15.23 -3.84
CA ALA A 33 -2.81 15.70 -4.91
C ALA A 33 -2.63 17.18 -5.24
N SER A 34 -2.28 18.03 -4.27
CA SER A 34 -1.92 19.43 -4.49
C SER A 34 -0.53 19.60 -5.12
N GLY A 35 0.29 18.55 -5.12
CA GLY A 35 1.68 18.59 -5.60
C GLY A 35 2.65 19.24 -4.59
N ASP A 36 2.21 19.45 -3.35
CA ASP A 36 2.98 20.10 -2.30
C ASP A 36 4.15 19.23 -1.80
N GLU A 37 4.04 17.89 -1.91
CA GLU A 37 5.09 16.97 -1.50
C GLU A 37 5.37 15.87 -2.52
N LYS A 38 6.40 16.10 -3.36
CA LYS A 38 6.92 15.07 -4.28
C LYS A 38 7.52 13.86 -3.56
N ASN A 39 8.02 14.03 -2.34
CA ASN A 39 8.72 12.98 -1.61
C ASN A 39 7.74 12.00 -0.93
N LEU A 40 6.62 12.48 -0.39
CA LEU A 40 5.66 11.62 0.31
C LEU A 40 5.09 10.52 -0.59
N SER A 41 4.75 10.86 -1.84
CA SER A 41 4.31 9.87 -2.82
C SER A 41 5.39 8.83 -3.14
N ALA A 42 6.65 9.24 -3.24
CA ALA A 42 7.77 8.34 -3.51
C ALA A 42 8.06 7.42 -2.31
N GLU A 43 7.95 7.92 -1.08
CA GLU A 43 8.13 7.15 0.14
C GLU A 43 7.05 6.07 0.30
N ILE A 44 5.78 6.43 0.09
CA ILE A 44 4.67 5.49 0.10
C ILE A 44 4.87 4.41 -0.98
N HIS A 45 5.26 4.83 -2.19
CA HIS A 45 5.55 3.88 -3.28
C HIS A 45 6.69 2.92 -2.92
N GLN A 46 7.78 3.42 -2.34
CA GLN A 46 8.90 2.57 -1.94
C GLN A 46 8.52 1.59 -0.83
N GLY A 47 7.68 2.00 0.13
CA GLY A 47 7.18 1.09 1.16
C GLY A 47 6.30 -0.02 0.59
N LEU A 48 5.46 0.28 -0.40
CA LEU A 48 4.68 -0.74 -1.13
C LEU A 48 5.58 -1.74 -1.88
N LEU A 49 6.69 -1.29 -2.47
CA LEU A 49 7.68 -2.18 -3.08
C LEU A 49 8.37 -3.06 -2.03
N ASN A 50 8.73 -2.49 -0.88
CA ASN A 50 9.35 -3.23 0.23
C ASN A 50 8.41 -4.28 0.85
N LEU A 51 7.09 -4.04 0.79
CA LEU A 51 6.08 -5.03 1.17
C LEU A 51 5.96 -6.17 0.16
N GLY A 52 6.57 -6.06 -1.02
CA GLY A 52 6.57 -7.13 -2.02
C GLY A 52 5.36 -7.13 -2.94
N ILE A 53 4.67 -6.00 -3.12
CA ILE A 53 3.53 -5.88 -4.08
C ILE A 53 3.93 -6.33 -5.49
N SER A 54 5.20 -6.13 -5.89
CA SER A 54 5.71 -6.60 -7.18
C SER A 54 5.62 -8.12 -7.35
N GLY A 55 5.60 -8.89 -6.26
CA GLY A 55 5.43 -10.35 -6.28
C GLY A 55 3.98 -10.81 -6.46
N LEU A 56 2.99 -9.91 -6.36
CA LEU A 56 1.57 -10.23 -6.59
C LEU A 56 1.13 -10.01 -8.05
N LEU A 57 1.84 -9.16 -8.79
CA LEU A 57 1.55 -8.85 -10.19
C LEU A 57 2.27 -9.89 -11.08
N ILE A 58 1.77 -11.13 -11.09
CA ILE A 58 2.20 -12.18 -12.02
C ILE A 58 1.14 -12.39 -13.08
#